data_AF-A0A1X0WN26-F1
#
_entry.id   AF-A0A1X0WN26-F1
#
_cell.length_a   1.000
_cell.length_b   1.000
_cell.length_c   1.000
_cell.angle_alpha   90.00
_cell.angle_beta   90.00
_cell.angle_gamma   90.00
#
_symmetry.space_group_name_H-M   'P 1'
#
loop_
_entity.id
_entity.type
_entity.pdbx_description
1 polymer ?
#
loop_
_entity_poly.entity_id
_entity_poly.type
_entity_poly.pdbx_seq_one_letter_code
_entity_poly.pdbx_strand_id
1 'polypeptide(L)' 'MSDPSLDIKMYGMHQFKMKKGGLRIKLGVFSPEATPSEMVLGHHEHLAVEFFNSLTIAYQNKTFKGKLLNTLLKFKKFR' A
#
# COMPACT_ATOMS: atom_id res chain seq x y z
N MET A 1 23.77 -11.52 11.85
CA MET A 1 24.10 -11.12 10.47
C MET A 1 23.51 -12.18 9.55
N SER A 2 22.81 -11.79 8.49
CA SER A 2 22.23 -12.73 7.52
C SER A 2 23.35 -13.39 6.70
N ASP A 3 23.31 -14.72 6.57
CA ASP A 3 24.22 -15.47 5.70
C ASP A 3 24.01 -15.01 4.24
N PRO A 4 25.03 -14.49 3.54
CA PRO A 4 24.91 -14.04 2.14
C PRO A 4 24.49 -15.15 1.18
N SER A 5 24.68 -16.43 1.53
CA SER A 5 24.21 -17.57 0.73
C SER A 5 22.70 -17.80 0.82
N LEU A 6 22.03 -17.16 1.78
CA LEU A 6 20.57 -17.16 1.95
C LEU A 6 19.90 -15.91 1.35
N ASP A 7 20.64 -15.10 0.59
CA ASP A 7 20.11 -13.88 -0.01
C ASP A 7 19.19 -14.21 -1.21
N ILE A 8 17.88 -14.27 -0.95
CA ILE A 8 16.86 -14.52 -1.97
C ILE A 8 16.57 -13.19 -2.67
N LYS A 9 17.02 -13.06 -3.92
CA LYS A 9 16.72 -11.89 -4.75
C LYS A 9 15.25 -11.85 -5.14
N MET A 10 14.45 -11.08 -4.40
CA MET A 10 13.04 -10.82 -4.71
C MET A 10 12.89 -9.45 -5.37
N TYR A 11 12.11 -9.38 -6.45
CA TYR A 11 11.79 -8.13 -7.13
C TYR A 11 10.31 -7.79 -6.94
N GLY A 12 10.04 -6.66 -6.30
CA GLY A 12 8.68 -6.11 -6.20
C GLY A 12 8.34 -5.23 -7.39
N MET A 13 7.16 -5.43 -7.99
CA MET A 13 6.61 -4.59 -9.04
C MET A 13 5.20 -4.15 -8.67
N HIS A 14 5.06 -2.87 -8.35
CA HIS A 14 3.78 -2.27 -7.96
C HIS A 14 3.29 -1.33 -9.06
N GLN A 15 2.13 -1.63 -9.64
CA GLN A 15 1.52 -0.78 -10.66
C GLN A 15 0.25 -0.14 -10.12
N PHE A 16 0.18 1.17 -10.26
CA PHE A 16 -0.95 1.99 -9.84
C PHE A 16 -1.66 2.53 -11.07
N LYS A 17 -2.97 2.30 -11.16
CA LYS A 17 -3.80 2.82 -12.25
C LYS A 17 -5.06 3.48 -11.71
N MET A 18 -5.21 4.77 -11.98
CA MET A 18 -6.43 5.50 -11.68
C MET A 18 -7.61 4.90 -12.44
N LYS A 19 -8.76 4.79 -11.78
CA LYS A 19 -10.04 4.39 -12.39
C LYS A 19 -11.16 5.31 -11.89
N LYS A 20 -12.29 5.31 -12.61
CA LYS A 20 -13.49 6.04 -12.16
C LYS A 20 -13.87 5.53 -10.77
N GLY A 21 -13.86 6.42 -9.77
CA GLY A 21 -14.24 6.10 -8.39
C GLY A 21 -13.14 5.48 -7.52
N GLY A 22 -11.89 5.36 -7.99
CA GLY A 22 -10.83 4.86 -7.11
C GLY A 22 -9.49 4.57 -7.78
N LEU A 23 -8.67 3.79 -7.09
CA LEU A 23 -7.35 3.38 -7.51
C LEU A 23 -7.32 1.86 -7.65
N ARG A 24 -6.89 1.35 -8.81
CA ARG A 24 -6.55 -0.07 -8.98
C ARG A 24 -5.06 -0.23 -8.77
N ILE A 25 -4.68 -1.19 -7.95
CA ILE A 25 -3.29 -1.52 -7.65
C ILE A 25 -3.06 -2.97 -8.05
N LYS A 26 -1.96 -3.22 -8.75
CA LYS A 26 -1.43 -4.57 -8.98
C LYS A 26 -0.14 -4.69 -8.18
N LEU A 27 -0.09 -5.66 -7.29
CA LEU A 27 1.09 -6.00 -6.52
C LEU A 27 1.66 -7.30 -7.08
N GLY A 28 2.84 -7.21 -7.69
CA GLY A 28 3.56 -8.36 -8.21
C GLY A 28 4.87 -8.53 -7.45
N VAL A 29 5.21 -9.77 -7.14
CA VAL A 29 6.51 -10.13 -6.57
C VAL A 29 7.07 -11.26 -7.41
N PHE A 30 8.33 -11.09 -7.84
CA PHE A 30 9.07 -12.11 -8.55
C PHE A 30 10.11 -12.67 -7.59
N SER A 31 10.03 -13.97 -7.34
CA SER A 31 10.97 -14.72 -6.52
C SER A 31 11.72 -15.73 -7.38
N PRO A 32 12.91 -16.20 -6.95
CA PRO A 32 13.56 -17.35 -7.55
C PRO A 32 12.64 -18.57 -7.58
N GLU A 33 12.82 -19.42 -8.58
CA GLU A 33 12.02 -20.65 -8.73
C GLU A 33 12.16 -21.58 -7.52
N ALA A 34 13.34 -21.59 -6.89
CA ALA A 34 13.62 -22.38 -5.69
C ALA A 34 12.97 -21.82 -4.40
N THR A 35 12.27 -20.68 -4.45
CA THR A 35 11.62 -20.11 -3.26
C THR A 35 10.48 -21.00 -2.79
N PRO A 36 10.44 -21.37 -1.49
CA PRO A 36 9.35 -22.18 -0.95
C PRO A 36 7.98 -21.56 -1.21
N SER A 37 7.00 -22.38 -1.60
CA SER A 37 5.64 -21.92 -1.90
C SER A 37 4.98 -21.22 -0.71
N GLU A 38 5.24 -21.68 0.51
CA GLU A 38 4.78 -21.07 1.76
C GLU A 38 5.27 -19.62 1.91
N MET A 39 6.53 -19.34 1.51
CA MET A 39 7.06 -17.99 1.53
C MET A 39 6.37 -17.10 0.50
N VAL A 40 6.15 -17.62 -0.73
CA VAL A 40 5.46 -16.87 -1.79
C VAL A 40 4.03 -16.51 -1.36
N LEU A 41 3.30 -17.47 -0.80
CA LEU A 41 1.93 -17.28 -0.30
C LEU A 41 1.90 -16.31 0.89
N GLY A 42 2.78 -16.48 1.87
CA GLY A 42 2.89 -15.58 3.01
C GLY A 42 3.20 -14.14 2.58
N HIS A 43 4.04 -13.96 1.55
CA HIS A 43 4.33 -12.63 1.02
C HIS A 43 3.12 -12.00 0.30
N HIS A 44 2.30 -12.80 -0.39
CA HIS A 44 1.05 -12.30 -0.98
C HIS A 44 0.07 -11.81 0.08
N GLU A 45 -0.10 -12.56 1.15
CA GLU A 45 -0.98 -12.19 2.28
C GLU A 45 -0.47 -10.93 2.97
N HIS A 46 0.82 -10.90 3.27
CA HIS A 46 1.51 -9.75 3.85
C HIS A 46 1.27 -8.48 3.01
N LEU A 47 1.53 -8.53 1.70
CA LEU A 47 1.32 -7.38 0.81
C LEU A 47 -0.14 -6.93 0.74
N ALA A 48 -1.08 -7.87 0.74
CA ALA A 48 -2.50 -7.54 0.73
C ALA A 48 -2.90 -6.77 2.01
N VAL A 49 -2.46 -7.25 3.17
CA VAL A 49 -2.75 -6.62 4.47
C VAL A 49 -2.11 -5.25 4.58
N GLU A 50 -0.82 -5.13 4.25
CA GLU A 50 -0.09 -3.87 4.37
C GLU A 50 -0.65 -2.78 3.45
N PHE A 51 -0.80 -3.08 2.16
CA PHE A 51 -1.31 -2.08 1.22
C PHE A 51 -2.75 -1.67 1.56
N PHE A 52 -3.60 -2.62 1.94
CA PHE A 52 -4.97 -2.30 2.33
C PHE A 52 -5.00 -1.37 3.55
N ASN A 53 -4.21 -1.66 4.59
CA ASN A 53 -4.13 -0.83 5.79
C ASN A 53 -3.57 0.56 5.49
N SER A 54 -2.46 0.64 4.74
CA SER A 54 -1.85 1.92 4.35
C SER A 54 -2.81 2.81 3.56
N LEU A 55 -3.55 2.24 2.61
CA LEU A 55 -4.53 2.98 1.82
C LEU A 55 -5.73 3.43 2.65
N THR A 56 -6.18 2.58 3.57
CA THR A 56 -7.26 2.90 4.51
C THR A 56 -6.86 4.07 5.41
N ILE A 57 -5.65 4.03 5.97
CA ILE A 57 -5.10 5.12 6.79
C ILE A 57 -4.97 6.40 5.96
N ALA A 58 -4.43 6.31 4.74
CA ALA A 58 -4.30 7.47 3.85
C ALA A 58 -5.68 8.10 3.52
N TYR A 59 -6.70 7.27 3.28
CA TYR A 59 -8.07 7.71 3.05
C TYR A 59 -8.67 8.40 4.28
N GLN A 60 -8.53 7.79 5.46
CA GLN A 60 -9.02 8.35 6.73
C GLN A 60 -8.33 9.68 7.05
N ASN A 61 -7.01 9.76 6.88
CA ASN A 61 -6.24 10.98 7.11
C ASN A 61 -6.63 12.11 6.17
N LYS A 62 -6.83 11.83 4.87
CA LYS A 62 -7.38 12.82 3.91
C LYS A 62 -8.76 13.29 4.35
N THR A 63 -9.62 12.36 4.76
CA THR A 63 -11.01 12.67 5.06
C THR A 63 -11.14 13.47 6.35
N PHE A 64 -10.41 13.12 7.41
CA PHE A 64 -10.52 13.78 8.71
C PHE A 64 -9.86 15.16 8.72
N LYS A 65 -8.56 15.24 8.37
CA LYS A 65 -7.83 16.52 8.37
C LYS A 65 -8.32 17.45 7.27
N GLY A 66 -8.67 16.91 6.10
CA GLY A 66 -9.21 17.69 4.99
C GLY A 66 -10.61 18.25 5.28
N LYS A 67 -11.52 17.46 5.90
CA LYS A 67 -12.83 17.97 6.31
C LYS A 67 -12.70 19.02 7.41
N LEU A 68 -11.89 18.78 8.44
CA LEU A 68 -11.71 19.74 9.54
C LEU A 68 -11.15 21.08 9.03
N LEU A 69 -10.11 21.03 8.19
CA LEU A 69 -9.53 22.22 7.57
C LEU A 69 -10.53 22.96 6.67
N ASN A 70 -11.27 22.25 5.81
CA ASN A 70 -12.28 22.87 4.95
C ASN A 70 -13.42 23.50 5.76
N THR A 71 -13.84 22.87 6.86
CA THR A 71 -14.84 23.43 7.77
C THR A 71 -14.32 24.70 8.43
N LEU A 72 -13.12 24.68 9.01
CA LEU A 72 -12.49 25.87 9.61
C LEU A 72 -12.34 27.02 8.59
N LEU A 73 -11.91 26.72 7.36
CA LEU A 73 -11.77 27.72 6.29
C LEU A 73 -13.12 28.29 5.85
N LYS A 74 -14.19 27.48 5.79
CA LYS A 74 -15.54 27.97 5.54
C LYS A 74 -15.96 28.96 6.63
N PHE A 75 -15.82 28.61 7.90
CA PHE A 75 -16.18 29.52 9.00
C PHE A 75 -15.34 30.80 9.03
N LYS A 76 -14.07 30.75 8.61
CA LYS A 76 -13.20 31.94 8.54
C LYS A 76 -13.53 32.87 7.35
N LYS A 77 -14.12 32.36 6.27
CA LYS A 77 -14.53 33.16 5.10
C LYS A 77 -15.86 33.91 5.28
N PHE A 78 -16.63 33.59 6.33
CA PHE A 78 -17.91 34.23 6.65
C PHE A 78 -17.82 35.23 7.81
N ARG A 79 -16.62 35.75 8.10
CA ARG A 79 -16.41 36.85 9.06
C ARG A 79 -15.66 37.99 8.40
#